data_AF-A0A8T5PYY5-F1
#
_entry.id   AF-A0A8T5PYY5-F1
#
_cell.length_a   1.000
_cell.length_b   1.000
_cell.length_c   1.000
_cell.angle_alpha   90.00
_cell.angle_beta   90.00
_cell.angle_gamma   90.00
#
_symmetry.space_group_name_H-M   'P 1'
#
loop_
_entity.id
_entity.type
_entity.pdbx_description
1 polymer ?
#
loop_
_entity_poly.entity_id
_entity_poly.type
_entity_poly.pdbx_seq_one_letter_code
_entity_poly.pdbx_strand_id
1 'polypeptide(L)'
;MKINKKAEVTVGLILLVLIILIFLSLWGLSSSAECKSNRDCGENSYCGSDLSCHEMPVIEKTVVQRSFTLPLLIICTTVIALAVIWKWETLFGKRGEKTESFMPKEGMKKETPETYYTSQFQYTAK
;
A
#
# COMPACT_ATOMS: atom_id res chain seq x y z
N MET A 1 37.93 -3.94 18.51
CA MET A 1 37.08 -2.81 18.10
C MET A 1 37.23 -1.72 19.17
N LYS A 2 38.01 -0.66 18.92
CA LYS A 2 38.23 0.41 19.90
C LYS A 2 37.02 1.32 19.89
N ILE A 3 36.12 1.15 20.86
CA ILE A 3 34.95 2.01 20.97
C ILE A 3 35.40 3.33 21.59
N ASN A 4 35.14 4.43 20.87
CA ASN A 4 35.44 5.77 21.37
C ASN A 4 34.45 6.06 22.50
N LYS A 5 34.94 6.12 23.74
CA LYS A 5 34.12 6.34 24.96
C LYS A 5 33.18 7.55 24.86
N LYS A 6 33.50 8.55 24.03
CA LYS A 6 32.64 9.72 23.76
C LYS A 6 31.41 9.37 22.92
N ALA A 7 31.54 8.47 21.95
CA ALA A 7 30.44 8.04 21.10
C ALA A 7 29.40 7.22 21.87
N GLU A 8 29.82 6.38 22.81
CA GLU A 8 28.89 5.60 23.65
C GLU A 8 28.06 6.49 24.57
N VAL A 9 28.68 7.51 25.18
CA VAL A 9 27.96 8.46 26.05
C VAL A 9 26.96 9.29 25.25
N THR A 10 27.35 9.78 24.07
CA THR A 10 26.44 10.55 23.21
C THR A 10 25.27 9.71 22.71
N VAL A 11 25.52 8.48 22.25
CA VAL A 11 24.46 7.58 21.79
C VAL A 11 23.53 7.19 22.94
N GLY A 12 24.07 6.90 24.13
CA GLY A 12 23.28 6.61 25.32
C GLY A 12 22.40 7.78 25.76
N LEU A 13 22.92 9.01 25.72
CA LEU A 13 22.15 10.21 26.03
C LEU A 13 21.00 10.44 25.04
N ILE A 14 21.26 10.29 23.74
CA ILE A 14 20.23 10.43 22.70
C ILE A 14 19.12 9.39 22.90
N LEU A 15 19.49 8.13 23.17
CA LEU A 15 18.54 7.06 23.43
C LEU A 15 17.69 7.34 24.68
N LEU A 16 18.31 7.82 25.76
CA LEU A 16 17.63 8.19 27.00
C LEU A 16 16.59 9.29 26.75
N VAL A 17 16.96 10.34 26.02
CA VAL A 17 16.04 11.45 25.68
C VAL A 17 14.86 10.93 24.84
N LEU A 18 15.10 10.05 23.87
CA LEU A 18 14.06 9.41 23.06
C LEU A 18 13.07 8.62 23.94
N ILE A 19 13.58 7.82 24.88
CA ILE A 19 12.75 7.05 25.80
C ILE A 19 11.87 7.97 26.65
N ILE A 20 12.44 9.07 27.18
CA ILE A 20 11.70 10.06 27.97
C ILE A 20 10.59 10.71 27.13
N LEU A 21 10.85 11.10 25.89
CA LEU A 21 9.84 11.70 25.00
C LEU A 21 8.69 10.74 24.69
N ILE A 22 8.99 9.47 24.43
CA ILE A 22 7.98 8.43 24.20
C ILE A 22 7.13 8.25 25.46
N PHE A 23 7.77 8.16 26.63
CA PHE A 23 7.07 8.00 27.90
C PHE A 23 6.15 9.18 28.23
N LEU A 24 6.61 10.42 28.00
CA LEU A 24 5.78 11.62 28.18
C LEU A 24 4.59 11.67 27.22
N SER A 25 4.80 11.25 25.97
CA SER A 25 3.73 11.18 24.97
C SER A 25 2.65 10.17 25.34
N LEU A 26 3.06 8.98 25.83
CA LEU A 26 2.16 7.94 26.33
C LEU A 26 1.41 8.38 27.60
N TRP A 27 2.09 9.08 28.51
CA TRP A 27 1.48 9.57 29.75
C TRP A 27 0.41 10.63 29.48
N GLY A 28 0.66 11.58 28.56
CA GLY A 28 -0.28 12.64 28.22
C GLY A 28 -1.58 12.15 27.57
N LEU A 29 -1.54 11.04 26.83
CA LEU A 29 -2.70 10.46 26.16
C LEU A 29 -3.76 9.90 27.14
N SER A 30 -3.36 9.52 28.36
CA SER A 30 -4.29 8.88 29.32
C SER A 30 -5.14 9.87 30.11
N SER A 31 -4.72 11.14 30.20
CA SER A 31 -5.39 12.15 31.05
C SER A 31 -6.52 12.91 30.35
N SER A 32 -6.64 12.78 29.04
CA SER A 32 -7.56 13.58 28.21
C SER A 32 -8.68 12.74 27.59
N ALA A 33 -8.80 11.47 27.99
CA ALA A 33 -9.75 10.54 27.43
C ALA A 33 -11.16 10.82 27.96
N GLU A 34 -12.07 11.24 27.08
CA GLU A 34 -13.49 11.44 27.39
C GLU A 34 -14.28 10.12 27.31
N CYS A 35 -13.83 9.18 26.48
CA CYS A 35 -14.48 7.88 26.27
C CYS A 35 -13.47 6.74 26.10
N LYS A 36 -13.88 5.51 26.46
CA LYS A 36 -13.14 4.26 26.15
C LYS A 36 -13.91 3.37 25.18
N SER A 37 -15.21 3.56 25.11
CA SER A 37 -16.14 2.78 24.31
C SER A 37 -17.28 3.67 23.82
N ASN A 38 -17.95 3.26 22.75
CA ASN A 38 -19.12 3.99 22.22
C ASN A 38 -20.26 4.12 23.24
N ARG A 39 -20.27 3.30 24.30
CA ARG A 39 -21.29 3.34 25.36
C ARG A 39 -21.05 4.48 26.36
N ASP A 40 -19.84 5.05 26.36
CA ASP A 40 -19.49 6.19 27.21
C ASP A 40 -19.94 7.52 26.58
N CYS A 41 -20.38 7.50 25.32
CA CYS A 41 -20.88 8.65 24.57
C CYS A 41 -22.43 8.65 24.50
N GLY A 42 -23.02 9.81 24.21
CA GLY A 42 -24.48 9.95 24.03
C GLY A 42 -25.05 9.16 22.85
N GLU A 43 -26.38 9.02 22.77
CA GLU A 43 -27.07 8.14 21.80
C GLU A 43 -26.74 8.42 20.33
N ASN A 44 -26.31 9.63 19.98
CA ASN A 44 -25.94 10.03 18.60
C ASN A 44 -24.44 10.29 18.43
N SER A 45 -23.60 9.71 19.29
CA SER A 45 -22.16 9.92 19.27
C SER A 45 -21.39 8.60 19.32
N TYR A 46 -20.16 8.60 18.80
CA TYR A 46 -19.26 7.45 18.84
C TYR A 46 -17.91 7.86 19.44
N CYS A 47 -17.19 6.90 20.02
CA CYS A 47 -15.88 7.15 20.59
C CYS A 47 -14.81 7.10 19.49
N GLY A 48 -14.10 8.22 19.30
CA GLY A 48 -13.04 8.36 18.33
C GLY A 48 -11.73 7.67 18.74
N SER A 49 -10.80 7.53 17.80
CA SER A 49 -9.45 7.01 18.10
C SER A 49 -8.62 7.98 18.96
N ASP A 50 -9.03 9.23 19.01
CA ASP A 50 -8.52 10.29 19.88
C ASP A 50 -9.11 10.24 21.30
N LEU A 51 -9.94 9.22 21.61
CA LEU A 51 -10.60 9.04 22.90
C LEU A 51 -11.60 10.15 23.26
N SER A 52 -12.13 10.85 22.26
CA SER A 52 -13.17 11.87 22.39
C SER A 52 -14.49 11.41 21.75
N CYS A 53 -15.62 11.94 22.22
CA CYS A 53 -16.92 11.62 21.63
C CYS A 53 -17.20 12.50 20.40
N HIS A 54 -17.44 11.86 19.24
CA HIS A 54 -17.77 12.53 17.98
C HIS A 54 -19.23 12.29 17.63
N GLU A 55 -19.92 13.27 17.03
CA GLU A 55 -21.28 13.07 16.51
C GLU A 55 -21.27 12.09 15.33
N MET A 56 -22.26 11.20 15.29
CA MET A 56 -22.42 10.29 14.15
C MET A 56 -22.80 11.12 12.92
N PRO A 57 -22.01 11.05 11.82
CA PRO A 57 -22.36 11.78 10.61
C PRO A 57 -23.70 11.25 10.10
N VAL A 58 -24.69 12.14 9.99
CA VAL A 58 -25.91 11.84 9.27
C VAL A 58 -25.50 11.64 7.82
N ILE A 59 -25.46 10.38 7.36
CA ILE A 59 -25.13 10.06 5.97
C ILE A 59 -26.29 10.57 5.11
N GLU A 60 -26.28 11.86 4.80
CA GLU A 60 -26.94 12.34 3.61
C GLU A 60 -26.35 11.53 2.48
N LYS A 61 -27.17 10.69 1.84
CA LYS A 61 -26.75 9.90 0.68
C LYS A 61 -26.51 10.86 -0.47
N THR A 62 -25.46 11.67 -0.40
CA THR A 62 -24.83 12.22 -1.56
C THR A 62 -24.32 10.99 -2.29
N VAL A 63 -25.03 10.57 -3.34
CA VAL A 63 -24.48 9.70 -4.36
C VAL A 63 -23.31 10.49 -4.92
N VAL A 64 -22.14 10.34 -4.29
CA VAL A 64 -20.90 10.90 -4.80
C VAL A 64 -20.69 10.14 -6.10
N GLN A 65 -21.08 10.76 -7.22
CA GLN A 65 -20.72 10.29 -8.56
C GLN A 65 -19.20 10.42 -8.65
N ARG A 66 -18.49 9.48 -8.02
CA ARG A 66 -17.05 9.45 -8.00
C ARG A 66 -16.63 8.99 -9.38
N SER A 67 -16.27 9.95 -10.23
CA SER A 67 -15.80 9.66 -11.58
C SER A 67 -14.46 8.93 -11.49
N PHE A 68 -14.47 7.62 -11.77
CA PHE A 68 -13.25 6.81 -11.86
C PHE A 68 -12.48 7.00 -13.17
N THR A 69 -12.88 7.99 -13.98
CA THR A 69 -12.24 8.30 -15.27
C THR A 69 -10.75 8.58 -15.13
N LEU A 70 -10.35 9.37 -14.12
CA LEU A 70 -8.94 9.69 -13.86
C LEU A 70 -8.12 8.47 -13.43
N PRO A 71 -8.50 7.70 -12.39
CA PRO A 71 -7.73 6.51 -12.02
C PRO A 71 -7.71 5.45 -13.13
N LEU A 72 -8.80 5.29 -13.90
CA LEU A 72 -8.84 4.39 -15.04
C LEU A 72 -7.85 4.80 -16.14
N LEU A 73 -7.75 6.09 -16.45
CA LEU A 73 -6.83 6.61 -17.46
C LEU A 73 -5.37 6.37 -17.06
N ILE A 74 -5.03 6.54 -15.79
CA ILE A 74 -3.68 6.27 -15.26
C ILE A 74 -3.32 4.78 -15.41
N ILE A 75 -4.25 3.88 -15.07
CA ILE A 75 -4.04 2.43 -15.22
C ILE A 75 -3.86 2.06 -16.69
N CYS A 76 -4.75 2.52 -17.57
CA CYS A 76 -4.67 2.25 -19.00
C CYS A 76 -3.35 2.77 -19.61
N THR A 77 -2.95 4.00 -19.29
CA THR A 77 -1.70 4.58 -19.82
C THR A 77 -0.46 3.84 -19.32
N THR A 78 -0.45 3.39 -18.07
CA THR A 78 0.66 2.62 -17.49
C THR A 78 0.81 1.26 -18.18
N VAL A 79 -0.30 0.55 -18.41
CA VAL A 79 -0.28 -0.75 -19.10
C VAL A 79 0.21 -0.61 -20.55
N ILE A 80 -0.26 0.42 -21.26
CA ILE A 80 0.20 0.70 -22.63
C ILE A 80 1.69 1.04 -22.64
N ALA A 81 2.16 1.91 -21.73
CA ALA A 81 3.57 2.28 -21.65
C ALA A 81 4.46 1.06 -21.38
N LEU A 82 4.07 0.18 -20.46
CA LEU A 82 4.80 -1.06 -20.18
C LEU A 82 4.84 -2.00 -21.39
N ALA A 83 3.72 -2.17 -22.08
CA ALA A 83 3.65 -2.99 -23.29
C ALA A 83 4.54 -2.44 -24.41
N VAL A 84 4.58 -1.12 -24.56
CA VAL A 84 5.42 -0.41 -25.55
C VAL A 84 6.90 -0.53 -25.20
N ILE A 85 7.29 -0.38 -23.93
CA ILE A 85 8.68 -0.57 -23.48
C ILE A 85 9.11 -2.03 -23.70
N TRP A 86 8.26 -2.99 -23.37
CA TRP A 86 8.60 -4.40 -23.49
C TRP A 86 8.74 -4.85 -24.95
N LYS A 87 7.94 -4.27 -25.87
CA LYS A 87 8.05 -4.52 -27.31
C LYS A 87 8.86 -3.48 -28.07
N TRP A 88 9.57 -2.60 -27.37
CA TRP A 88 10.25 -1.45 -27.97
C TRP A 88 11.28 -1.87 -29.02
N GLU A 89 12.07 -2.91 -28.71
CA GLU A 89 13.07 -3.47 -29.64
C GLU A 89 12.44 -4.07 -30.91
N THR A 90 11.25 -4.66 -30.80
CA THR A 90 10.53 -5.24 -31.94
C THR A 90 9.74 -4.21 -32.76
N LEU A 91 9.33 -3.09 -32.16
CA LEU A 91 8.53 -2.05 -32.80
C LEU A 91 9.38 -0.95 -33.44
N PHE A 92 10.54 -0.64 -32.86
CA PHE A 92 11.46 0.39 -33.34
C PHE A 92 12.81 -0.16 -33.83
N GLY A 93 12.97 -1.49 -33.83
CA GLY A 93 14.10 -2.18 -34.47
C GLY A 93 14.10 -1.89 -35.96
N LYS A 94 15.02 -1.03 -36.40
CA LYS A 94 15.25 -0.70 -37.81
C LYS A 94 15.37 -1.99 -38.63
N ARG A 95 14.57 -2.11 -39.69
CA ARG A 95 14.84 -2.99 -40.83
C ARG A 95 16.18 -2.57 -41.44
N GLY A 96 17.26 -3.19 -41.00
CA GLY A 96 18.46 -3.41 -41.80
C GLY A 96 18.27 -4.72 -42.56
N GLU A 97 17.87 -4.60 -43.82
CA GLU A 97 17.72 -5.67 -44.79
C GLU A 97 19.02 -6.48 -44.93
N LYS A 98 18.97 -7.77 -44.56
CA LYS A 98 19.75 -8.81 -45.22
C LYS A 98 18.88 -10.05 -45.41
N THR A 99 18.39 -10.16 -46.63
CA THR A 99 17.82 -11.38 -47.18
C THR A 99 18.97 -12.38 -47.34
N GLU A 100 19.06 -13.37 -46.45
CA GLU A 100 19.81 -14.59 -46.72
C GLU A 100 19.00 -15.79 -46.24
N SER A 101 18.51 -16.51 -47.24
CA SER A 101 17.80 -17.77 -47.17
C SER A 101 18.63 -18.86 -46.51
N PHE A 102 18.12 -19.60 -45.51
CA PHE A 102 18.27 -21.06 -45.45
C PHE A 102 17.44 -21.74 -44.34
N MET A 103 16.39 -22.44 -44.78
CA MET A 103 15.74 -23.66 -44.26
C MET A 103 15.14 -23.78 -42.83
N PRO A 104 14.05 -24.57 -42.72
CA PRO A 104 13.24 -24.68 -41.51
C PRO A 104 13.85 -25.68 -40.52
N LYS A 105 13.75 -25.38 -39.23
CA LYS A 105 13.82 -26.41 -38.20
C LYS A 105 12.48 -26.53 -37.48
N GLU A 106 11.96 -27.72 -37.61
CA GLU A 106 10.79 -28.28 -36.97
C GLU A 106 10.85 -28.11 -35.45
N GLY A 107 9.66 -27.92 -34.87
CA GLY A 107 9.30 -28.52 -33.60
C GLY A 107 9.74 -27.78 -32.33
N MET A 108 8.84 -26.98 -31.77
CA MET A 108 8.67 -26.99 -30.32
C MET A 108 7.21 -26.75 -29.95
N LYS A 109 6.66 -27.74 -29.23
CA LYS A 109 5.29 -27.81 -28.72
C LYS A 109 5.04 -26.73 -27.66
N LYS A 110 3.83 -26.16 -27.78
CA LYS A 110 2.85 -25.70 -26.76
C LYS A 110 3.28 -25.72 -25.29
N GLU A 111 3.02 -24.61 -24.60
CA GLU A 111 2.32 -24.63 -23.31
C GLU A 111 1.64 -23.28 -23.04
N THR A 112 0.32 -23.33 -22.91
CA THR A 112 -0.57 -22.24 -22.48
C THR A 112 -0.55 -22.14 -20.95
N PRO A 113 -0.35 -20.97 -20.33
CA PRO A 113 -0.75 -20.80 -18.95
C PRO A 113 -2.25 -20.54 -18.89
N GLU A 114 -2.99 -21.61 -18.58
CA GLU A 114 -4.35 -21.51 -18.06
C GLU A 114 -4.36 -20.66 -16.78
N THR A 115 -5.22 -19.66 -16.84
CA THR A 115 -5.98 -19.05 -15.75
C THR A 115 -6.28 -19.99 -14.57
N TYR A 116 -6.12 -19.54 -13.32
CA TYR A 116 -7.25 -19.23 -12.42
C TYR A 116 -6.76 -18.91 -10.98
N TYR A 117 -7.22 -17.79 -10.42
CA TYR A 117 -7.14 -17.50 -8.98
C TYR A 117 -8.11 -18.41 -8.22
N THR A 118 -7.66 -19.03 -7.12
CA THR A 118 -8.58 -19.48 -6.08
C THR A 118 -8.12 -18.94 -4.72
N SER A 119 -8.83 -17.91 -4.27
CA SER A 119 -8.92 -17.52 -2.87
C SER A 119 -10.12 -18.28 -2.29
N GLN A 120 -9.88 -19.17 -1.33
CA GLN A 120 -10.93 -19.64 -0.43
C GLN A 120 -10.39 -19.58 1.00
N PHE A 121 -10.68 -18.45 1.63
CA PHE A 121 -10.78 -18.33 3.07
C PHE A 121 -11.87 -19.28 3.56
N GLN A 122 -11.51 -20.29 4.35
CA GLN A 122 -12.45 -20.98 5.22
C GLN A 122 -12.13 -20.63 6.66
N TYR A 123 -12.83 -19.63 7.17
CA TYR A 123 -13.13 -19.51 8.59
C TYR A 123 -14.51 -20.14 8.80
N THR A 124 -14.57 -21.27 9.48
CA THR A 124 -15.79 -21.73 10.14
C THR A 124 -15.46 -22.24 11.53
N ALA A 125 -16.20 -21.68 12.47
CA ALA A 125 -16.19 -21.93 13.89
C ALA A 125 -16.48 -23.40 14.27
N LYS A 126 -15.85 -23.84 15.36
CA LYS A 126 -16.56 -24.43 16.49
C LYS A 126 -15.68 -24.41 17.74
#